data_AF-A0A3D0IFL8-F1
#
_entry.id   AF-A0A3D0IFL8-F1
#
_cell.length_a   1.000
_cell.length_b   1.000
_cell.length_c   1.000
_cell.angle_alpha   90.00
_cell.angle_beta   90.00
_cell.angle_gamma   90.00
#
_symmetry.space_group_name_H-M   'P 1'
#
loop_
_entity.id
_entity.type
_entity.pdbx_description
1 polymer ?
#
loop_
_entity_poly.entity_id
_entity_poly.type
_entity_poly.pdbx_seq_one_letter_code
_entity_poly.pdbx_strand_id
1 'polypeptide(L)'
;MLKLAGIFRDGMVLQRDRICAVFGKEDQAPEVSLILEGKKYRSDVKDGQFLIRIDPHAACTGLSMTIRGSEDIEIRDVCFGDVFYLGGQSNMELPVSRTLDVSEEEVKNSDYPYIRQYRVTPQYNMAEDEVAELPDNPWVPAVPGKIGELSATGFYCARRIYDKKKIPIGLVLGAQGGSTVESWMDVSLLSEFGNYEDLMNPFMEKDALPRYLKARDEGIAAWRSALEEPDEDKYISAIPEGASDFTVPGMLLKKDGTDHTGIVWFYKEFELLEEPGEEAFLYLGDLIDADQTFINGKAVGRTEYRYPPRKYPFDGSILRKGKNLISVRLILETGEGGFVAEHPYYLRTENEKISLTGEWKMVKGVHSDTSVPVFKMGQEVPTSLFKTSVRPLKDFTFSGIWWYQGEANSDAPSRYGEKFRAMIQFWRDLYQQNLPVIVVEMCDYTDPVTGEQPAGWASIQEQQREAENDVKDCAVVSAKDLGAPLELHPQRKSELGARMAEVAEKMFY
;
A
#
# COMPACT_ATOMS: atom_id res chain seq x y z
N MET A 1 18.95 24.82 13.84
CA MET A 1 17.70 25.22 13.22
C MET A 1 16.62 24.35 13.80
N LEU A 2 15.45 24.93 14.07
CA LEU A 2 14.30 24.22 14.59
C LEU A 2 13.75 23.29 13.50
N LYS A 3 13.61 22.00 13.79
CA LYS A 3 12.97 21.02 12.88
C LYS A 3 12.00 20.15 13.65
N LEU A 4 10.71 20.25 13.35
CA LEU A 4 9.70 19.35 13.90
C LEU A 4 9.78 17.97 13.22
N ALA A 5 9.41 16.91 13.93
CA ALA A 5 9.19 15.62 13.28
C ALA A 5 8.11 15.74 12.18
N GLY A 6 8.29 15.02 11.07
CA GLY A 6 7.51 15.23 9.84
C GLY A 6 5.99 15.06 9.95
N ILE A 7 5.50 14.38 10.99
CA ILE A 7 4.07 14.25 11.29
C ILE A 7 3.42 15.57 11.77
N PHE A 8 4.19 16.51 12.30
CA PHE A 8 3.70 17.81 12.79
C PHE A 8 3.66 18.83 11.64
N ARG A 9 2.54 18.85 10.92
CA ARG A 9 2.29 19.68 9.73
C ARG A 9 0.86 20.18 9.70
N ASP A 10 0.59 21.12 8.80
CA ASP A 10 -0.74 21.66 8.60
C ASP A 10 -1.75 20.54 8.34
N GLY A 11 -2.94 20.68 8.92
CA GLY A 11 -3.99 19.68 8.82
C GLY A 11 -3.82 18.48 9.75
N MET A 12 -2.84 18.44 10.65
CA MET A 12 -2.63 17.30 11.54
C MET A 12 -3.80 17.00 12.48
N VAL A 13 -3.88 15.75 12.93
CA VAL A 13 -4.80 15.29 13.98
C VAL A 13 -3.99 14.76 15.16
N LEU A 14 -4.21 15.32 16.35
CA LEU A 14 -3.64 14.86 17.61
C LEU A 14 -4.68 14.08 18.42
N GLN A 15 -4.21 13.18 19.27
CA GLN A 15 -5.10 12.38 20.12
C GLN A 15 -5.80 13.26 21.16
N ARG A 16 -7.14 13.22 21.18
CA ARG A 16 -7.93 13.87 22.23
C ARG A 16 -7.86 13.14 23.57
N ASP A 17 -8.19 13.85 24.64
CA ASP A 17 -8.40 13.33 26.00
C ASP A 17 -7.19 12.59 26.61
N ARG A 18 -6.00 12.77 26.03
CA ARG A 18 -4.72 12.22 26.50
C ARG A 18 -3.62 13.27 26.36
N ILE A 19 -2.58 13.14 27.17
CA ILE A 19 -1.35 13.92 26.99
C ILE A 19 -0.77 13.57 25.64
N CYS A 20 -0.46 14.57 24.82
CA CYS A 20 0.25 14.41 23.56
C CYS A 20 1.67 14.98 23.69
N ALA A 21 2.57 14.55 22.82
CA ALA A 21 3.91 15.12 22.71
C ALA A 21 4.12 15.75 21.33
N VAL A 22 4.78 16.91 21.30
CA VAL A 22 5.32 17.54 20.11
C VAL A 22 6.83 17.55 20.23
N PHE A 23 7.52 16.97 19.26
CA PHE A 23 8.95 16.70 19.34
C PHE A 23 9.67 16.98 18.03
N GLY A 24 10.98 17.15 18.12
CA GLY A 24 11.84 17.52 17.00
C GLY A 24 13.28 17.76 17.42
N LYS A 25 14.00 18.46 16.55
CA LYS A 25 15.40 18.87 16.73
C LYS A 25 15.52 20.39 16.84
N GLU A 26 16.51 20.84 17.59
CA GLU A 26 16.91 22.24 17.74
C GLU A 26 18.41 22.29 18.11
N ASP A 27 19.20 23.16 17.50
CA ASP A 27 20.66 23.25 17.70
C ASP A 27 21.15 24.67 18.08
N GLN A 28 20.27 25.67 18.02
CA GLN A 28 20.59 27.10 18.15
C GLN A 28 19.85 27.78 19.30
N ALA A 29 18.87 27.12 19.92
CA ALA A 29 18.17 27.61 21.10
C ALA A 29 18.26 26.58 22.25
N PRO A 30 18.46 27.02 23.50
CA PRO A 30 18.52 26.11 24.65
C PRO A 30 17.14 25.61 25.11
N GLU A 31 16.06 26.27 24.70
CA GLU A 31 14.67 25.96 25.05
C GLU A 31 13.80 26.12 23.81
N VAL A 32 12.81 25.24 23.65
CA VAL A 32 11.72 25.39 22.67
C VAL A 32 10.42 25.59 23.43
N SER A 33 9.56 26.49 22.94
CA SER A 33 8.23 26.72 23.50
C SER A 33 7.13 26.51 22.49
N LEU A 34 5.98 26.01 22.94
CA LEU A 34 4.78 25.79 22.14
C LEU A 34 3.64 26.63 22.70
N ILE A 35 2.90 27.30 21.83
CA ILE A 35 1.72 28.08 22.16
C ILE A 35 0.52 27.44 21.47
N LEU A 36 -0.49 27.07 22.27
CA LEU A 36 -1.77 26.53 21.81
C LEU A 36 -2.87 27.26 22.57
N GLU A 37 -3.77 27.95 21.85
CA GLU A 37 -4.87 28.72 22.44
C GLU A 37 -4.43 29.70 23.56
N GLY A 38 -3.27 30.33 23.36
CA GLY A 38 -2.68 31.26 24.34
C GLY A 38 -1.99 30.59 25.54
N LYS A 39 -2.13 29.27 25.72
CA LYS A 39 -1.40 28.50 26.72
C LYS A 39 0.00 28.18 26.21
N LYS A 40 1.01 28.42 27.05
CA LYS A 40 2.43 28.22 26.73
C LYS A 40 2.99 26.99 27.43
N TYR A 41 3.62 26.12 26.64
CA TYR A 41 4.37 24.95 27.05
C TYR A 41 5.85 25.15 26.70
N ARG A 42 6.77 24.48 27.40
CA ARG A 42 8.21 24.63 27.21
C ARG A 42 8.93 23.30 27.41
N SER A 43 10.09 23.15 26.78
CA SER A 43 11.00 22.04 26.99
C SER A 43 12.42 22.48 26.71
N ASP A 44 13.36 22.03 27.55
CA ASP A 44 14.79 22.21 27.31
C ASP A 44 15.24 21.35 26.12
N VAL A 45 16.20 21.88 25.37
CA VAL A 45 16.87 21.13 24.30
C VAL A 45 18.00 20.29 24.90
N LYS A 46 17.97 18.98 24.66
CA LYS A 46 19.00 18.02 25.11
C LYS A 46 19.50 17.22 23.92
N ASP A 47 20.82 17.21 23.72
CA ASP A 47 21.48 16.51 22.62
C ASP A 47 20.86 16.84 21.25
N GLY A 48 20.52 18.12 21.06
CA GLY A 48 19.90 18.63 19.84
C GLY A 48 18.42 18.26 19.64
N GLN A 49 17.76 17.69 20.65
CA GLN A 49 16.37 17.23 20.59
C GLN A 49 15.51 17.90 21.67
N PHE A 50 14.21 18.03 21.40
CA PHE A 50 13.23 18.50 22.38
C PHE A 50 11.95 17.67 22.32
N LEU A 51 11.22 17.63 23.43
CA LEU A 51 9.90 17.02 23.53
C LEU A 51 9.04 17.87 24.47
N ILE A 52 7.98 18.45 23.92
CA ILE A 52 7.01 19.26 24.66
C ILE A 52 5.76 18.42 24.88
N ARG A 53 5.36 18.23 26.14
CA ARG A 53 4.08 17.60 26.48
C ARG A 53 2.99 18.66 26.54
N ILE A 54 1.89 18.38 25.85
CA ILE A 54 0.67 19.20 25.90
C ILE A 54 -0.41 18.45 26.69
N ASP A 55 -1.18 19.19 27.46
CA ASP A 55 -2.23 18.62 28.30
C ASP A 55 -3.35 18.01 27.46
N PRO A 56 -4.14 17.07 28.03
CA PRO A 56 -5.32 16.55 27.37
C PRO A 56 -6.24 17.66 26.86
N HIS A 57 -6.72 17.49 25.64
CA HIS A 57 -7.63 18.42 24.98
C HIS A 57 -8.84 17.65 24.43
N ALA A 58 -10.03 18.22 24.58
CA ALA A 58 -11.26 17.63 24.03
C ALA A 58 -11.24 17.62 22.49
N ALA A 59 -12.16 16.88 21.86
CA ALA A 59 -12.29 16.90 20.42
C ALA A 59 -12.54 18.33 19.89
N CYS A 60 -11.78 18.77 18.89
CA CYS A 60 -11.94 20.09 18.26
C CYS A 60 -11.25 20.14 16.88
N THR A 61 -11.50 21.21 16.14
CA THR A 61 -11.01 21.43 14.78
C THR A 61 -10.54 22.87 14.58
N GLY A 62 -9.62 23.10 13.65
CA GLY A 62 -9.28 24.44 13.18
C GLY A 62 -8.39 25.26 14.13
N LEU A 63 -7.67 24.59 15.04
CA LEU A 63 -6.71 25.27 15.92
C LEU A 63 -5.43 25.64 15.15
N SER A 64 -4.67 26.57 15.74
CA SER A 64 -3.30 26.88 15.31
C SER A 64 -2.34 26.67 16.49
N MET A 65 -1.15 26.15 16.17
CA MET A 65 -0.10 25.84 17.14
C MET A 65 1.19 26.53 16.70
N THR A 66 1.77 27.35 17.57
CA THR A 66 3.05 28.04 17.27
C THR A 66 4.17 27.44 18.10
N ILE A 67 5.23 27.00 17.45
CA ILE A 67 6.46 26.51 18.08
C ILE A 67 7.54 27.56 17.89
N ARG A 68 8.24 27.93 18.97
CA ARG A 68 9.31 28.94 18.98
C ARG A 68 10.59 28.34 19.51
N GLY A 69 11.66 28.43 18.73
CA GLY A 69 13.02 28.06 19.08
C GLY A 69 14.01 29.05 18.49
N SER A 70 14.93 28.57 17.64
CA SER A 70 15.78 29.41 16.80
C SER A 70 14.99 30.18 15.73
N GLU A 71 13.82 29.68 15.37
CA GLU A 71 12.81 30.31 14.52
C GLU A 71 11.39 30.00 15.03
N ASP A 72 10.39 30.66 14.45
CA ASP A 72 8.97 30.43 14.73
C ASP A 72 8.35 29.57 13.62
N ILE A 73 7.77 28.43 13.98
CA ILE A 73 6.98 27.57 13.10
C ILE A 73 5.51 27.64 13.53
N GLU A 74 4.61 27.97 12.60
CA GLU A 74 3.16 27.90 12.82
C GLU A 74 2.59 26.68 12.09
N ILE A 75 1.87 25.84 12.82
CA ILE A 75 1.06 24.75 12.27
C ILE A 75 -0.41 25.16 12.33
N ARG A 76 -1.10 25.07 11.19
CA ARG A 76 -2.49 25.49 11.02
C ARG A 76 -3.42 24.29 10.85
N ASP A 77 -4.71 24.54 11.08
CA ASP A 77 -5.78 23.54 10.94
C ASP A 77 -5.52 22.27 11.76
N VAL A 78 -5.08 22.46 13.00
CA VAL A 78 -4.85 21.37 13.96
C VAL A 78 -6.19 20.87 14.50
N CYS A 79 -6.39 19.56 14.45
CA CYS A 79 -7.53 18.89 15.09
C CYS A 79 -7.09 18.10 16.31
N PHE A 80 -7.98 17.99 17.30
CA PHE A 80 -7.90 16.95 18.33
C PHE A 80 -9.03 15.94 18.08
N GLY A 81 -8.67 14.67 17.98
CA GLY A 81 -9.56 13.59 17.57
C GLY A 81 -9.05 12.20 17.97
N ASP A 82 -9.61 11.15 17.39
CA ASP A 82 -9.17 9.77 17.61
C ASP A 82 -8.14 9.39 16.54
N VAL A 83 -6.92 9.02 16.95
CA VAL A 83 -5.81 8.75 16.02
C VAL A 83 -5.43 7.27 16.03
N PHE A 84 -5.47 6.62 14.88
CA PHE A 84 -5.19 5.18 14.74
C PHE A 84 -3.91 4.96 13.94
N TYR A 85 -3.07 4.03 14.40
CA TYR A 85 -1.94 3.53 13.62
C TYR A 85 -2.40 2.38 12.73
N LEU A 86 -2.20 2.52 11.42
CA LEU A 86 -2.57 1.54 10.40
C LEU A 86 -1.30 0.81 9.96
N GLY A 87 -1.07 -0.38 10.52
CA GLY A 87 0.08 -1.23 10.25
C GLY A 87 -0.25 -2.44 9.39
N GLY A 88 0.78 -3.01 8.77
CA GLY A 88 0.68 -4.24 8.00
C GLY A 88 1.19 -4.06 6.57
N GLN A 89 0.56 -4.70 5.60
CA GLN A 89 1.04 -4.73 4.22
C GLN A 89 0.04 -4.18 3.20
N SER A 90 0.13 -4.66 1.95
CA SER A 90 -0.56 -4.13 0.78
C SER A 90 -2.08 -4.01 0.96
N ASN A 91 -2.73 -4.91 1.71
CA ASN A 91 -4.17 -4.84 1.97
C ASN A 91 -4.59 -3.75 2.99
N MET A 92 -3.69 -3.31 3.86
CA MET A 92 -3.86 -2.09 4.67
C MET A 92 -3.48 -0.85 3.87
N GLU A 93 -2.45 -0.95 3.03
CA GLU A 93 -1.93 0.16 2.22
C GLU A 93 -2.83 0.53 1.03
N LEU A 94 -3.59 -0.44 0.50
CA LEU A 94 -4.34 -0.34 -0.76
C LEU A 94 -5.20 0.95 -0.78
N PRO A 95 -5.01 1.83 -1.78
CA PRO A 95 -5.71 3.11 -1.80
C PRO A 95 -7.18 2.96 -2.23
N VAL A 96 -8.05 3.90 -1.84
CA VAL A 96 -9.48 3.89 -2.23
C VAL A 96 -9.67 3.85 -3.74
N SER A 97 -8.81 4.52 -4.50
CA SER A 97 -8.81 4.51 -5.98
C SER A 97 -8.75 3.09 -6.57
N ARG A 98 -8.16 2.14 -5.86
CA ARG A 98 -8.06 0.73 -6.25
C ARG A 98 -9.30 -0.10 -5.95
N THR A 99 -10.34 0.50 -5.35
CA THR A 99 -11.61 -0.17 -4.96
C THR A 99 -12.84 0.32 -5.73
N LEU A 100 -12.66 1.27 -6.66
CA LEU A 100 -13.77 2.02 -7.24
C LEU A 100 -14.73 1.17 -8.09
N ASP A 101 -14.32 -0.02 -8.57
CA ASP A 101 -15.22 -0.88 -9.38
C ASP A 101 -16.51 -1.25 -8.65
N VAL A 102 -16.45 -1.36 -7.32
CA VAL A 102 -17.58 -1.72 -6.46
C VAL A 102 -18.00 -0.58 -5.51
N SER A 103 -17.26 0.52 -5.50
CA SER A 103 -17.42 1.61 -4.50
C SER A 103 -17.46 3.02 -5.09
N GLU A 104 -17.43 3.18 -6.41
CA GLU A 104 -17.43 4.50 -7.07
C GLU A 104 -18.56 5.41 -6.57
N GLU A 105 -19.80 4.93 -6.57
CA GLU A 105 -20.97 5.72 -6.13
C GLU A 105 -20.88 6.15 -4.67
N GLU A 106 -20.29 5.32 -3.82
CA GLU A 106 -20.09 5.63 -2.41
C GLU A 106 -19.02 6.71 -2.21
N VAL A 107 -17.96 6.68 -3.01
CA VAL A 107 -16.82 7.61 -2.91
C VAL A 107 -17.10 8.94 -3.59
N LYS A 108 -17.81 8.95 -4.72
CA LYS A 108 -18.03 10.12 -5.58
C LYS A 108 -18.59 11.34 -4.85
N ASN A 109 -19.46 11.11 -3.86
CA ASN A 109 -20.13 12.17 -3.09
C ASN A 109 -19.62 12.28 -1.65
N SER A 110 -18.50 11.62 -1.32
CA SER A 110 -17.92 11.68 0.02
C SER A 110 -17.13 12.97 0.22
N ASP A 111 -17.41 13.67 1.31
CA ASP A 111 -16.66 14.87 1.75
C ASP A 111 -16.51 14.85 3.28
N TYR A 112 -15.34 14.40 3.73
CA TYR A 112 -15.00 14.17 5.14
C TYR A 112 -13.68 14.88 5.50
N PRO A 113 -13.65 16.23 5.54
CA PRO A 113 -12.42 16.99 5.74
C PRO A 113 -11.73 16.76 7.08
N TYR A 114 -12.43 16.15 8.04
CA TYR A 114 -11.91 15.81 9.38
C TYR A 114 -11.53 14.33 9.53
N ILE A 115 -11.54 13.56 8.44
CA ILE A 115 -10.83 12.28 8.34
C ILE A 115 -9.57 12.58 7.55
N ARG A 116 -8.41 12.42 8.17
CA ARG A 116 -7.13 12.83 7.57
C ARG A 116 -6.10 11.73 7.75
N GLN A 117 -5.33 11.48 6.69
CA GLN A 117 -4.28 10.47 6.69
C GLN A 117 -2.89 11.10 6.61
N TYR A 118 -1.98 10.66 7.46
CA TYR A 118 -0.55 10.90 7.30
C TYR A 118 0.13 9.59 6.92
N ARG A 119 0.87 9.59 5.82
CA ARG A 119 1.58 8.39 5.32
C ARG A 119 3.03 8.39 5.82
N VAL A 120 3.41 7.34 6.53
CA VAL A 120 4.80 7.06 6.90
C VAL A 120 5.45 6.32 5.75
N THR A 121 6.22 7.03 4.93
CA THR A 121 7.05 6.40 3.88
C THR A 121 8.36 5.94 4.50
N PRO A 122 8.68 4.62 4.50
CA PRO A 122 9.89 4.11 5.14
C PRO A 122 11.16 4.70 4.52
N GLN A 123 12.04 5.23 5.36
CA GLN A 123 13.41 5.60 4.98
C GLN A 123 14.33 4.46 5.40
N TYR A 124 14.53 3.47 4.51
CA TYR A 124 15.24 2.22 4.81
C TYR A 124 16.68 2.44 5.28
N ASN A 125 16.85 2.58 6.58
CA ASN A 125 18.12 2.72 7.24
C ASN A 125 18.15 1.82 8.48
N MET A 126 19.21 1.02 8.55
CA MET A 126 19.35 -0.07 9.52
C MET A 126 20.51 0.16 10.49
N ALA A 127 21.29 1.24 10.34
CA ALA A 127 22.36 1.58 11.27
C ALA A 127 21.84 1.70 12.72
N GLU A 128 22.58 1.17 13.69
CA GLU A 128 22.13 1.13 15.09
C GLU A 128 22.09 2.50 15.77
N ASP A 129 23.01 3.37 15.39
CA ASP A 129 23.20 4.72 15.92
C ASP A 129 22.26 5.76 15.30
N GLU A 130 21.48 5.38 14.28
CA GLU A 130 20.55 6.27 13.60
C GLU A 130 19.09 5.88 13.89
N VAL A 131 18.30 6.87 14.30
CA VAL A 131 16.83 6.77 14.36
C VAL A 131 16.30 7.39 13.08
N ALA A 132 15.51 6.62 12.32
CA ALA A 132 14.90 7.11 11.10
C ALA A 132 14.02 8.34 11.38
N GLU A 133 14.06 9.31 10.48
CA GLU A 133 13.23 10.50 10.59
C GLU A 133 11.84 10.24 9.99
N LEU A 134 10.82 10.80 10.64
CA LEU A 134 9.48 10.83 10.06
C LEU A 134 9.49 11.72 8.80
N PRO A 135 8.96 11.26 7.66
CA PRO A 135 8.98 12.02 6.41
C PRO A 135 8.09 13.26 6.50
N ASP A 136 8.45 14.31 5.77
CA ASP A 136 7.69 15.57 5.72
C ASP A 136 6.44 15.48 4.81
N ASN A 137 5.70 14.37 4.92
CA ASN A 137 4.50 14.11 4.13
C ASN A 137 3.30 14.92 4.66
N PRO A 138 2.39 15.38 3.79
CA PRO A 138 1.20 16.12 4.22
C PRO A 138 0.17 15.20 4.89
N TRP A 139 -0.68 15.81 5.73
CA TRP A 139 -1.95 15.18 6.12
C TRP A 139 -2.96 15.35 4.99
N VAL A 140 -3.38 14.24 4.38
CA VAL A 140 -4.32 14.21 3.26
C VAL A 140 -5.75 14.05 3.79
N PRO A 141 -6.64 15.04 3.59
CA PRO A 141 -8.02 14.94 4.03
C PRO A 141 -8.86 14.11 3.06
N ALA A 142 -9.88 13.44 3.57
CA ALA A 142 -10.83 12.63 2.80
C ALA A 142 -11.89 13.51 2.10
N VAL A 143 -11.45 14.33 1.14
CA VAL A 143 -12.30 15.24 0.34
C VAL A 143 -12.26 14.87 -1.16
N PRO A 144 -13.23 15.34 -1.98
CA PRO A 144 -13.22 15.09 -3.42
C PRO A 144 -11.87 15.41 -4.07
N GLY A 145 -11.41 14.51 -4.94
CA GLY A 145 -10.09 14.59 -5.61
C GLY A 145 -8.92 14.05 -4.79
N LYS A 146 -9.06 13.85 -3.47
CA LYS A 146 -7.98 13.33 -2.59
C LYS A 146 -8.30 11.99 -1.92
N ILE A 147 -9.59 11.66 -1.75
CA ILE A 147 -10.03 10.39 -1.12
C ILE A 147 -9.35 9.17 -1.75
N GLY A 148 -9.13 9.21 -3.07
CA GLY A 148 -8.48 8.13 -3.82
C GLY A 148 -7.06 7.77 -3.35
N GLU A 149 -6.39 8.62 -2.58
CA GLU A 149 -5.03 8.41 -2.04
C GLU A 149 -5.02 7.75 -0.65
N LEU A 150 -6.16 7.77 0.07
CA LEU A 150 -6.25 7.21 1.42
C LEU A 150 -6.29 5.68 1.36
N SER A 151 -5.81 5.02 2.43
CA SER A 151 -6.03 3.59 2.67
C SER A 151 -7.53 3.30 2.59
N ALA A 152 -7.92 2.36 1.73
CA ALA A 152 -9.32 1.95 1.57
C ALA A 152 -9.87 1.38 2.88
N THR A 153 -9.16 0.40 3.46
CA THR A 153 -9.50 -0.19 4.76
C THR A 153 -9.63 0.90 5.84
N GLY A 154 -8.66 1.81 5.90
CA GLY A 154 -8.65 2.92 6.85
C GLY A 154 -9.81 3.89 6.69
N PHE A 155 -10.01 4.40 5.48
CA PHE A 155 -11.05 5.36 5.15
C PHE A 155 -12.45 4.80 5.40
N TYR A 156 -12.74 3.60 4.90
CA TYR A 156 -14.09 3.04 5.06
C TYR A 156 -14.45 2.75 6.51
N CYS A 157 -13.50 2.31 7.34
CA CYS A 157 -13.69 2.18 8.79
C CYS A 157 -13.89 3.55 9.45
N ALA A 158 -12.97 4.48 9.20
CA ALA A 158 -13.00 5.82 9.78
C ALA A 158 -14.30 6.56 9.45
N ARG A 159 -14.78 6.48 8.21
CA ARG A 159 -16.04 7.10 7.77
C ARG A 159 -17.21 6.65 8.62
N ARG A 160 -17.33 5.35 8.88
CA ARG A 160 -18.42 4.78 9.69
C ARG A 160 -18.34 5.23 11.15
N ILE A 161 -17.13 5.30 11.71
CA ILE A 161 -16.90 5.83 13.07
C ILE A 161 -17.26 7.33 13.10
N TYR A 162 -16.76 8.11 12.16
CA TYR A 162 -17.00 9.54 12.05
C TYR A 162 -18.49 9.86 11.91
N ASP A 163 -19.23 9.09 11.11
CA ASP A 163 -20.66 9.31 10.92
C ASP A 163 -21.48 9.15 12.20
N LYS A 164 -21.04 8.29 13.11
CA LYS A 164 -21.69 8.09 14.42
C LYS A 164 -21.19 9.08 15.47
N LYS A 165 -19.87 9.29 15.56
CA LYS A 165 -19.25 10.01 16.68
C LYS A 165 -19.04 11.50 16.39
N LYS A 166 -18.89 11.88 15.12
CA LYS A 166 -18.58 13.25 14.65
C LYS A 166 -17.33 13.86 15.32
N ILE A 167 -16.35 13.00 15.60
CA ILE A 167 -15.04 13.35 16.18
C ILE A 167 -14.00 13.25 15.05
N PRO A 168 -13.06 14.21 14.89
CA PRO A 168 -12.01 14.10 13.89
C PRO A 168 -11.24 12.78 14.00
N ILE A 169 -10.82 12.21 12.87
CA ILE A 169 -10.08 10.93 12.84
C ILE A 169 -8.75 11.13 12.12
N GLY A 170 -7.67 10.77 12.81
CA GLY A 170 -6.33 10.71 12.24
C GLY A 170 -5.97 9.27 11.87
N LEU A 171 -5.52 9.05 10.63
CA LEU A 171 -5.03 7.77 10.16
C LEU A 171 -3.52 7.88 9.92
N VAL A 172 -2.71 7.27 10.78
CA VAL A 172 -1.26 7.19 10.56
C VAL A 172 -0.98 5.90 9.80
N LEU A 173 -0.87 6.00 8.48
CA LEU A 173 -0.63 4.87 7.58
C LEU A 173 0.86 4.54 7.57
N GLY A 174 1.23 3.51 8.32
CA GLY A 174 2.55 2.89 8.28
C GLY A 174 2.42 1.45 7.84
N ALA A 175 1.84 1.20 6.66
CA ALA A 175 1.72 -0.13 6.07
C ALA A 175 2.52 -0.18 4.76
N GLN A 176 3.13 -1.33 4.46
CA GLN A 176 4.03 -1.49 3.31
C GLN A 176 3.87 -2.87 2.66
N GLY A 177 3.45 -2.89 1.39
CA GLY A 177 3.26 -4.11 0.60
C GLY A 177 4.49 -5.03 0.59
N GLY A 178 4.25 -6.34 0.77
CA GLY A 178 5.30 -7.36 0.79
C GLY A 178 6.05 -7.49 2.12
N SER A 179 5.68 -6.74 3.16
CA SER A 179 6.31 -6.90 4.48
C SER A 179 5.88 -8.19 5.17
N THR A 180 6.83 -8.88 5.81
CA THR A 180 6.54 -9.95 6.77
C THR A 180 6.42 -9.39 8.18
N VAL A 181 5.82 -10.15 9.12
CA VAL A 181 5.71 -9.72 10.54
C VAL A 181 7.07 -9.39 11.16
N GLU A 182 8.14 -10.07 10.75
CA GLU A 182 9.50 -9.86 11.27
C GLU A 182 10.07 -8.49 10.92
N SER A 183 9.62 -7.87 9.83
CA SER A 183 10.01 -6.51 9.46
C SER A 183 9.52 -5.47 10.47
N TRP A 184 8.48 -5.80 11.23
CA TRP A 184 7.79 -4.95 12.20
C TRP A 184 8.20 -5.20 13.67
N MET A 185 9.07 -6.18 13.89
CA MET A 185 9.58 -6.55 15.21
C MET A 185 10.88 -5.80 15.52
N ASP A 186 11.11 -5.50 16.80
CA ASP A 186 12.44 -5.08 17.25
C ASP A 186 13.42 -6.25 17.16
N VAL A 187 14.70 -5.93 16.92
CA VAL A 187 15.78 -6.91 16.81
C VAL A 187 15.88 -7.81 18.05
N SER A 188 15.57 -7.28 19.24
CA SER A 188 15.65 -8.04 20.48
C SER A 188 14.65 -9.20 20.53
N LEU A 189 13.52 -9.10 19.82
CA LEU A 189 12.50 -10.15 19.77
C LEU A 189 12.88 -11.27 18.81
N LEU A 190 13.59 -10.95 17.72
CA LEU A 190 13.80 -11.89 16.61
C LEU A 190 14.58 -13.13 17.02
N SER A 191 15.51 -13.01 17.97
CA SER A 191 16.31 -14.14 18.48
C SER A 191 15.47 -15.27 19.09
N GLU A 192 14.27 -14.97 19.60
CA GLU A 192 13.34 -15.97 20.13
C GLU A 192 12.64 -16.79 19.03
N PHE A 193 12.62 -16.28 17.80
CA PHE A 193 11.86 -16.85 16.68
C PHE A 193 12.73 -17.47 15.59
N GLY A 194 14.05 -17.29 15.66
CA GLY A 194 15.01 -17.89 14.74
C GLY A 194 16.29 -17.07 14.62
N ASN A 195 17.21 -17.55 13.77
CA ASN A 195 18.39 -16.77 13.42
C ASN A 195 18.07 -15.84 12.24
N TYR A 196 17.75 -14.59 12.56
CA TYR A 196 17.53 -13.54 11.56
C TYR A 196 18.78 -12.68 11.31
N GLU A 197 19.88 -12.92 12.03
CA GLU A 197 21.10 -12.13 11.94
C GLU A 197 21.69 -12.16 10.53
N ASP A 198 21.70 -13.33 9.89
CA ASP A 198 22.20 -13.47 8.51
C ASP A 198 21.40 -12.63 7.50
N LEU A 199 20.13 -12.34 7.79
CA LEU A 199 19.26 -11.52 6.94
C LEU A 199 19.38 -10.02 7.22
N MET A 200 19.87 -9.64 8.40
CA MET A 200 19.99 -8.24 8.84
C MET A 200 21.41 -7.71 8.74
N ASN A 201 22.40 -8.49 9.18
CA ASN A 201 23.82 -8.10 9.30
C ASN A 201 24.40 -7.46 8.03
N PRO A 202 24.08 -7.91 6.79
CA PRO A 202 24.56 -7.25 5.57
C PRO A 202 24.11 -5.80 5.43
N PHE A 203 23.08 -5.39 6.18
CA PHE A 203 22.43 -4.10 6.07
C PHE A 203 22.66 -3.18 7.28
N MET A 204 23.29 -3.67 8.36
CA MET A 204 23.45 -2.91 9.61
C MET A 204 24.48 -1.76 9.52
N GLU A 205 25.33 -1.74 8.49
CA GLU A 205 26.20 -0.60 8.22
C GLU A 205 25.40 0.57 7.64
N LYS A 206 25.82 1.80 7.99
CA LYS A 206 25.29 3.03 7.41
C LYS A 206 25.22 2.95 5.88
N ASP A 207 24.08 3.35 5.34
CA ASP A 207 23.76 3.36 3.91
C ASP A 207 23.89 2.00 3.18
N ALA A 208 24.06 0.87 3.88
CA ALA A 208 24.17 -0.44 3.23
C ALA A 208 22.85 -0.87 2.55
N LEU A 209 21.72 -0.77 3.26
CA LEU A 209 20.41 -1.07 2.67
C LEU A 209 20.04 -0.11 1.52
N PRO A 210 20.19 1.22 1.63
CA PRO A 210 20.01 2.13 0.51
C PRO A 210 20.88 1.80 -0.71
N ARG A 211 22.17 1.49 -0.51
CA ARG A 211 23.07 1.08 -1.60
C ARG A 211 22.60 -0.22 -2.27
N TYR A 212 22.19 -1.20 -1.48
CA TYR A 212 21.66 -2.46 -2.00
C TYR A 212 20.39 -2.25 -2.83
N LEU A 213 19.42 -1.48 -2.32
CA LEU A 213 18.18 -1.19 -3.03
C LEU A 213 18.43 -0.43 -4.33
N LYS A 214 19.38 0.52 -4.33
CA LYS A 214 19.80 1.20 -5.56
C LYS A 214 20.40 0.24 -6.59
N ALA A 215 21.34 -0.62 -6.17
CA ALA A 215 21.96 -1.60 -7.06
C ALA A 215 20.95 -2.61 -7.62
N ARG A 216 19.97 -3.01 -6.80
CA ARG A 216 18.82 -3.80 -7.25
C ARG A 216 18.06 -3.08 -8.36
N ASP A 217 17.63 -1.84 -8.12
CA ASP A 217 16.81 -1.09 -9.07
C ASP A 217 17.55 -0.87 -10.40
N GLU A 218 18.86 -0.62 -10.34
CA GLU A 218 19.75 -0.56 -11.50
C GLU A 218 19.81 -1.91 -12.24
N GLY A 219 19.90 -3.04 -11.51
CA GLY A 219 19.89 -4.38 -12.10
C GLY A 219 18.57 -4.75 -12.78
N ILE A 220 17.43 -4.41 -12.17
CA ILE A 220 16.10 -4.59 -12.77
C ILE A 220 15.96 -3.71 -14.02
N ALA A 221 16.38 -2.44 -13.95
CA ALA A 221 16.35 -1.52 -15.08
C ALA A 221 17.23 -2.02 -16.24
N ALA A 222 18.43 -2.53 -15.95
CA ALA A 222 19.32 -3.11 -16.94
C ALA A 222 18.71 -4.35 -17.62
N TRP A 223 18.11 -5.26 -16.83
CA TRP A 223 17.40 -6.42 -17.37
C TRP A 223 16.24 -6.00 -18.27
N ARG A 224 15.43 -5.01 -17.86
CA ARG A 224 14.31 -4.49 -18.66
C ARG A 224 14.77 -3.79 -19.94
N SER A 225 15.86 -3.02 -19.90
CA SER A 225 16.41 -2.36 -21.09
C SER A 225 17.00 -3.37 -22.09
N ALA A 226 17.56 -4.48 -21.61
CA ALA A 226 17.99 -5.58 -22.47
C ALA A 226 16.83 -6.26 -23.24
N LEU A 227 15.57 -6.03 -22.84
CA LEU A 227 14.37 -6.48 -23.54
C LEU A 227 13.84 -5.45 -24.54
N GLU A 228 14.51 -4.32 -24.80
CA GLU A 228 14.01 -3.36 -25.78
C GLU A 228 13.87 -3.99 -27.18
N GLU A 229 12.69 -3.82 -27.79
CA GLU A 229 12.37 -4.32 -29.13
C GLU A 229 12.94 -3.37 -30.19
N PRO A 230 13.86 -3.81 -31.07
CA PRO A 230 14.50 -2.92 -32.05
C PRO A 230 13.54 -2.31 -33.08
N ASP A 231 12.36 -2.91 -33.28
CA ASP A 231 11.33 -2.49 -34.22
C ASP A 231 9.94 -2.55 -33.55
N GLU A 232 9.78 -1.81 -32.45
CA GLU A 232 8.51 -1.76 -31.70
C GLU A 232 7.35 -1.28 -32.58
N ASP A 233 7.60 -0.37 -33.52
CA ASP A 233 6.61 0.18 -34.46
C ASP A 233 5.89 -0.92 -35.25
N LYS A 234 6.63 -1.97 -35.65
CA LYS A 234 6.06 -3.16 -36.31
C LYS A 234 5.07 -3.90 -35.40
N TYR A 235 5.39 -4.05 -34.12
CA TYR A 235 4.56 -4.80 -33.18
C TYR A 235 3.35 -3.99 -32.68
N ILE A 236 3.40 -2.66 -32.63
CA ILE A 236 2.27 -1.84 -32.16
C ILE A 236 1.26 -1.53 -33.27
N SER A 237 1.67 -1.62 -34.54
CA SER A 237 0.86 -1.16 -35.68
C SER A 237 0.13 -2.27 -36.43
N ALA A 238 0.58 -3.52 -36.34
CA ALA A 238 -0.02 -4.66 -37.04
C ALA A 238 0.25 -5.99 -36.32
N ILE A 239 -0.57 -6.99 -36.62
CA ILE A 239 -0.33 -8.38 -36.18
C ILE A 239 0.81 -8.96 -37.04
N PRO A 240 1.93 -9.41 -36.45
CA PRO A 240 3.02 -10.01 -37.21
C PRO A 240 2.61 -11.31 -37.92
N GLU A 241 3.21 -11.58 -39.08
CA GLU A 241 3.04 -12.86 -39.77
C GLU A 241 3.52 -14.02 -38.88
N GLY A 242 2.75 -15.12 -38.86
CA GLY A 242 3.04 -16.29 -38.02
C GLY A 242 2.53 -16.19 -36.58
N ALA A 243 1.78 -15.16 -36.22
CA ALA A 243 1.14 -15.07 -34.91
C ALA A 243 0.20 -16.27 -34.65
N SER A 244 0.38 -16.90 -33.49
CA SER A 244 -0.41 -18.06 -33.06
C SER A 244 -1.71 -17.61 -32.40
N ASP A 245 -2.69 -18.51 -32.31
CA ASP A 245 -3.91 -18.27 -31.56
C ASP A 245 -3.64 -18.26 -30.04
N PHE A 246 -4.40 -17.43 -29.33
CA PHE A 246 -4.43 -17.36 -27.88
C PHE A 246 -5.85 -17.01 -27.41
N THR A 247 -6.25 -17.50 -26.25
CA THR A 247 -7.58 -17.20 -25.68
C THR A 247 -7.41 -16.32 -24.45
N VAL A 248 -8.15 -15.21 -24.39
CA VAL A 248 -8.21 -14.31 -23.23
C VAL A 248 -9.53 -14.50 -22.48
N PRO A 249 -9.52 -14.66 -21.14
CA PRO A 249 -8.33 -14.83 -20.29
C PRO A 249 -7.63 -16.17 -20.53
N GLY A 250 -6.34 -16.23 -20.22
CA GLY A 250 -5.46 -17.38 -20.47
C GLY A 250 -4.04 -17.14 -19.96
N MET A 251 -3.29 -18.21 -19.70
CA MET A 251 -1.96 -18.16 -19.08
C MET A 251 -0.94 -18.95 -19.89
N LEU A 252 0.31 -18.49 -19.85
CA LEU A 252 1.52 -19.19 -20.31
C LEU A 252 2.21 -19.77 -19.07
N LEU A 253 2.26 -21.11 -19.00
CA LEU A 253 2.71 -21.84 -17.81
C LEU A 253 3.78 -22.87 -18.18
N LYS A 254 4.72 -23.10 -17.26
CA LYS A 254 5.79 -24.09 -17.42
C LYS A 254 5.25 -25.51 -17.55
N LYS A 255 4.20 -25.82 -16.78
CA LYS A 255 3.56 -27.14 -16.80
C LYS A 255 2.97 -27.51 -18.17
N ASP A 256 2.65 -26.49 -18.97
CA ASP A 256 2.10 -26.63 -20.32
C ASP A 256 3.18 -26.50 -21.41
N GLY A 257 4.44 -26.23 -21.03
CA GLY A 257 5.56 -25.99 -21.96
C GLY A 257 5.39 -24.72 -22.81
N THR A 258 4.59 -23.77 -22.32
CA THR A 258 4.25 -22.53 -23.05
C THR A 258 4.97 -21.30 -22.51
N ASP A 259 5.70 -21.45 -21.41
CA ASP A 259 6.44 -20.40 -20.71
C ASP A 259 7.41 -19.61 -21.60
N HIS A 260 7.66 -18.37 -21.21
CA HIS A 260 8.59 -17.47 -21.88
C HIS A 260 9.09 -16.43 -20.88
N THR A 261 10.40 -16.24 -20.81
CA THR A 261 11.01 -15.13 -20.07
C THR A 261 11.39 -14.04 -21.05
N GLY A 262 10.90 -12.82 -20.84
CA GLY A 262 11.04 -11.69 -21.78
C GLY A 262 9.70 -11.15 -22.23
N ILE A 263 9.57 -10.80 -23.51
CA ILE A 263 8.38 -10.15 -24.06
C ILE A 263 7.48 -11.14 -24.78
N VAL A 264 6.17 -11.01 -24.55
CA VAL A 264 5.13 -11.61 -25.37
C VAL A 264 4.16 -10.53 -25.81
N TRP A 265 3.87 -10.50 -27.11
CA TRP A 265 2.90 -9.59 -27.71
C TRP A 265 1.56 -10.29 -27.90
N PHE A 266 0.48 -9.65 -27.48
CA PHE A 266 -0.89 -10.12 -27.68
C PHE A 266 -1.70 -9.11 -28.47
N TYR A 267 -2.60 -9.60 -29.32
CA TYR A 267 -3.33 -8.78 -30.28
C TYR A 267 -4.82 -9.08 -30.30
N LYS A 268 -5.62 -8.02 -30.35
CA LYS A 268 -7.06 -8.10 -30.57
C LYS A 268 -7.50 -7.10 -31.63
N GLU A 269 -8.02 -7.62 -32.72
CA GLU A 269 -8.84 -6.81 -33.64
C GLU A 269 -10.28 -6.77 -33.14
N PHE A 270 -10.90 -5.60 -33.24
CA PHE A 270 -12.31 -5.40 -32.93
C PHE A 270 -12.89 -4.29 -33.81
N GLU A 271 -14.22 -4.24 -33.91
CA GLU A 271 -14.92 -3.22 -34.69
C GLU A 271 -15.83 -2.38 -33.79
N LEU A 272 -15.74 -1.05 -33.94
CA LEU A 272 -16.70 -0.09 -33.37
C LEU A 272 -17.79 0.20 -34.40
N LEU A 273 -19.05 0.20 -33.99
CA LEU A 273 -20.17 0.48 -34.89
C LEU A 273 -20.48 1.98 -34.96
N GLU A 274 -20.21 2.70 -33.88
CA GLU A 274 -20.40 4.12 -33.70
C GLU A 274 -19.07 4.88 -33.56
N GLU A 275 -19.14 6.20 -33.65
CA GLU A 275 -18.00 7.05 -33.34
C GLU A 275 -17.64 6.95 -31.83
N PRO A 276 -16.34 6.89 -31.49
CA PRO A 276 -15.88 6.57 -30.13
C PRO A 276 -16.11 7.68 -29.10
N GLY A 277 -16.33 8.93 -29.51
CA GLY A 277 -16.38 10.07 -28.59
C GLY A 277 -14.99 10.53 -28.12
N GLU A 278 -14.95 11.39 -27.11
CA GLU A 278 -13.70 11.97 -26.59
C GLU A 278 -13.07 11.11 -25.50
N GLU A 279 -13.88 10.39 -24.72
CA GLU A 279 -13.40 9.56 -23.61
C GLU A 279 -13.59 8.07 -23.89
N ALA A 280 -12.51 7.30 -23.70
CA ALA A 280 -12.55 5.86 -23.76
C ALA A 280 -11.81 5.23 -22.58
N PHE A 281 -12.17 3.99 -22.29
CA PHE A 281 -11.61 3.24 -21.18
C PHE A 281 -11.32 1.80 -21.61
N LEU A 282 -10.10 1.35 -21.34
CA LEU A 282 -9.67 -0.01 -21.57
C LEU A 282 -9.53 -0.74 -20.23
N TYR A 283 -10.26 -1.83 -20.10
CA TYR A 283 -10.20 -2.73 -18.95
C TYR A 283 -9.63 -4.08 -19.41
N LEU A 284 -8.47 -4.47 -18.88
CA LEU A 284 -7.77 -5.72 -19.21
C LEU A 284 -7.55 -6.63 -18.00
N GLY A 285 -8.39 -6.59 -16.97
CA GLY A 285 -8.23 -7.48 -15.80
C GLY A 285 -6.86 -7.36 -15.13
N ASP A 286 -6.45 -8.43 -14.46
CA ASP A 286 -5.08 -8.54 -13.95
C ASP A 286 -4.22 -9.29 -14.99
N LEU A 287 -3.02 -8.77 -15.26
CA LEU A 287 -2.01 -9.37 -16.11
C LEU A 287 -0.80 -9.77 -15.26
N ILE A 288 -0.15 -10.86 -15.63
CA ILE A 288 1.09 -11.34 -15.02
C ILE A 288 2.19 -11.31 -16.08
N ASP A 289 3.29 -10.58 -15.97
CA ASP A 289 3.67 -9.68 -14.86
C ASP A 289 3.35 -8.22 -15.16
N ALA A 290 4.11 -7.58 -16.06
CA ALA A 290 3.99 -6.15 -16.35
C ALA A 290 3.55 -5.93 -17.81
N ASP A 291 2.82 -4.86 -18.09
CA ASP A 291 2.36 -4.55 -19.44
C ASP A 291 2.57 -3.09 -19.84
N GLN A 292 2.73 -2.89 -21.14
CA GLN A 292 2.41 -1.65 -21.83
C GLN A 292 1.43 -1.96 -22.95
N THR A 293 0.34 -1.20 -23.01
CA THR A 293 -0.75 -1.47 -23.94
C THR A 293 -0.92 -0.32 -24.93
N PHE A 294 -1.17 -0.69 -26.18
CA PHE A 294 -1.33 0.20 -27.31
C PHE A 294 -2.65 -0.04 -28.03
N ILE A 295 -3.23 1.02 -28.58
CA ILE A 295 -4.36 0.96 -29.51
C ILE A 295 -3.99 1.73 -30.75
N ASN A 296 -4.15 1.12 -31.93
CA ASN A 296 -3.83 1.73 -33.23
C ASN A 296 -2.43 2.39 -33.26
N GLY A 297 -1.43 1.75 -32.64
CA GLY A 297 -0.05 2.26 -32.56
C GLY A 297 0.18 3.39 -31.54
N LYS A 298 -0.80 3.72 -30.68
CA LYS A 298 -0.65 4.73 -29.61
C LYS A 298 -0.71 4.06 -28.24
N ALA A 299 0.23 4.41 -27.36
CA ALA A 299 0.21 3.91 -25.98
C ALA A 299 -1.02 4.47 -25.24
N VAL A 300 -1.77 3.57 -24.59
CA VAL A 300 -2.98 3.94 -23.82
C VAL A 300 -2.83 3.65 -22.33
N GLY A 301 -1.88 2.82 -21.93
CA GLY A 301 -1.64 2.53 -20.52
C GLY A 301 -0.45 1.62 -20.27
N ARG A 302 -0.03 1.57 -19.00
CA ARG A 302 1.10 0.79 -18.53
C ARG A 302 0.92 0.41 -17.05
N THR A 303 1.28 -0.82 -16.70
CA THR A 303 1.33 -1.32 -15.32
C THR A 303 2.59 -2.14 -15.14
N GLU A 304 3.36 -1.86 -14.09
CA GLU A 304 4.74 -2.40 -13.96
C GLU A 304 4.87 -3.70 -13.15
N TYR A 305 3.77 -4.27 -12.64
CA TYR A 305 3.76 -5.51 -11.85
C TYR A 305 2.37 -6.18 -11.88
N ARG A 306 2.27 -7.42 -11.35
CA ARG A 306 1.12 -8.30 -11.60
C ARG A 306 -0.22 -7.97 -10.93
N TYR A 307 -0.23 -7.37 -9.75
CA TYR A 307 -1.44 -7.28 -8.92
C TYR A 307 -2.44 -6.13 -9.21
N PRO A 308 -2.11 -5.04 -9.94
CA PRO A 308 -3.11 -4.04 -10.30
C PRO A 308 -4.02 -4.49 -11.44
N PRO A 309 -5.34 -4.28 -11.34
CA PRO A 309 -6.19 -4.36 -12.52
C PRO A 309 -5.84 -3.27 -13.52
N ARG A 310 -5.78 -3.64 -14.80
CA ARG A 310 -5.40 -2.79 -15.93
C ARG A 310 -6.62 -1.97 -16.30
N LYS A 311 -6.57 -0.71 -15.89
CA LYS A 311 -7.65 0.28 -15.95
C LYS A 311 -7.11 1.54 -16.59
N TYR A 312 -7.24 1.64 -17.89
CA TYR A 312 -6.59 2.69 -18.68
C TYR A 312 -7.63 3.63 -19.28
N PRO A 313 -7.88 4.80 -18.66
CA PRO A 313 -8.57 5.88 -19.35
C PRO A 313 -7.65 6.45 -20.44
N PHE A 314 -8.19 6.73 -21.62
CA PHE A 314 -7.43 7.29 -22.73
C PHE A 314 -8.32 8.14 -23.64
N ASP A 315 -7.68 8.94 -24.49
CA ASP A 315 -8.34 9.80 -25.48
C ASP A 315 -9.02 8.94 -26.57
N GLY A 316 -10.34 9.06 -26.68
CA GLY A 316 -11.18 8.32 -27.62
C GLY A 316 -10.83 8.57 -29.08
N SER A 317 -10.16 9.68 -29.42
CA SER A 317 -9.69 9.99 -30.78
C SER A 317 -8.61 9.03 -31.30
N ILE A 318 -8.01 8.21 -30.43
CA ILE A 318 -7.12 7.10 -30.81
C ILE A 318 -7.90 6.00 -31.56
N LEU A 319 -9.19 5.87 -31.26
CA LEU A 319 -10.09 4.92 -31.91
C LEU A 319 -10.65 5.49 -33.22
N ARG A 320 -11.15 4.59 -34.06
CA ARG A 320 -11.90 4.93 -35.27
C ARG A 320 -13.14 4.07 -35.38
N LYS A 321 -14.21 4.61 -35.95
CA LYS A 321 -15.34 3.79 -36.38
C LYS A 321 -14.86 2.70 -37.34
N GLY A 322 -15.36 1.47 -37.16
CA GLY A 322 -14.86 0.28 -37.84
C GLY A 322 -13.68 -0.38 -37.13
N LYS A 323 -12.72 -0.89 -37.89
CA LYS A 323 -11.64 -1.77 -37.39
C LYS A 323 -10.61 -1.05 -36.54
N ASN A 324 -10.29 -1.60 -35.37
CA ASN A 324 -9.24 -1.15 -34.46
C ASN A 324 -8.37 -2.34 -34.04
N LEU A 325 -7.14 -2.04 -33.60
CA LEU A 325 -6.19 -3.03 -33.10
C LEU A 325 -5.74 -2.65 -31.69
N ILE A 326 -5.86 -3.59 -30.76
CA ILE A 326 -5.17 -3.56 -29.47
C ILE A 326 -3.91 -4.40 -29.60
N SER A 327 -2.78 -3.87 -29.14
CA SER A 327 -1.52 -4.59 -28.96
C SER A 327 -1.08 -4.47 -27.51
N VAL A 328 -0.90 -5.60 -26.83
CA VAL A 328 -0.42 -5.65 -25.45
C VAL A 328 1.00 -6.22 -25.45
N ARG A 329 1.96 -5.41 -25.02
CA ARG A 329 3.33 -5.85 -24.74
C ARG A 329 3.38 -6.32 -23.29
N LEU A 330 3.39 -7.63 -23.09
CA LEU A 330 3.51 -8.24 -21.77
C LEU A 330 4.96 -8.64 -21.51
N ILE A 331 5.49 -8.23 -20.36
CA ILE A 331 6.83 -8.58 -19.88
C ILE A 331 6.65 -9.67 -18.82
N LEU A 332 7.17 -10.85 -19.11
CA LEU A 332 7.18 -12.02 -18.22
C LEU A 332 8.53 -12.11 -17.53
N GLU A 333 8.54 -11.83 -16.22
CA GLU A 333 9.79 -11.66 -15.48
C GLU A 333 10.38 -12.99 -15.03
N THR A 334 9.54 -14.01 -14.83
CA THR A 334 9.93 -15.31 -14.25
C THR A 334 9.49 -16.52 -15.11
N GLY A 335 9.10 -16.27 -16.35
CA GLY A 335 8.75 -17.27 -17.35
C GLY A 335 7.25 -17.54 -17.49
N GLU A 336 6.44 -17.22 -16.48
CA GLU A 336 5.02 -17.57 -16.44
C GLU A 336 4.17 -16.32 -16.29
N GLY A 337 3.02 -16.29 -16.98
CA GLY A 337 2.13 -15.14 -16.92
C GLY A 337 1.10 -15.10 -18.04
N GLY A 338 0.31 -14.04 -18.08
CA GLY A 338 -0.83 -13.93 -19.00
C GLY A 338 -1.96 -13.10 -18.43
N PHE A 339 -3.18 -13.42 -18.82
CA PHE A 339 -4.42 -12.72 -18.48
C PHE A 339 -5.20 -13.56 -17.45
N VAL A 340 -5.34 -13.05 -16.23
CA VAL A 340 -5.94 -13.76 -15.10
C VAL A 340 -7.45 -13.96 -15.30
N ALA A 341 -7.95 -15.18 -15.11
CA ALA A 341 -9.38 -15.47 -15.25
C ALA A 341 -10.24 -14.71 -14.21
N GLU A 342 -11.56 -14.70 -14.43
CA GLU A 342 -12.55 -14.11 -13.51
C GLU A 342 -12.46 -12.58 -13.30
N HIS A 343 -11.59 -11.89 -14.03
CA HIS A 343 -11.60 -10.44 -14.16
C HIS A 343 -12.37 -9.97 -15.41
N PRO A 344 -12.91 -8.74 -15.43
CA PRO A 344 -13.55 -8.21 -16.63
C PRO A 344 -12.51 -7.82 -17.69
N TYR A 345 -12.85 -8.04 -18.96
CA TYR A 345 -12.05 -7.66 -20.13
C TYR A 345 -12.96 -6.94 -21.12
N TYR A 346 -12.86 -5.62 -21.21
CA TYR A 346 -13.68 -4.84 -22.11
C TYR A 346 -13.05 -3.51 -22.50
N LEU A 347 -13.49 -2.98 -23.63
CA LEU A 347 -13.31 -1.58 -24.00
C LEU A 347 -14.66 -0.87 -23.88
N ARG A 348 -14.66 0.33 -23.29
CA ARG A 348 -15.86 1.17 -23.16
C ARG A 348 -15.58 2.53 -23.76
N THR A 349 -16.50 2.99 -24.60
CA THR A 349 -16.60 4.38 -25.07
C THR A 349 -17.83 5.04 -24.44
N GLU A 350 -18.15 6.26 -24.84
CA GLU A 350 -19.43 6.90 -24.48
C GLU A 350 -20.65 6.10 -24.98
N ASN A 351 -20.52 5.48 -26.16
CA ASN A 351 -21.64 4.91 -26.91
C ASN A 351 -21.68 3.37 -26.87
N GLU A 352 -20.54 2.71 -26.63
CA GLU A 352 -20.40 1.26 -26.76
C GLU A 352 -19.59 0.63 -25.63
N LYS A 353 -19.87 -0.64 -25.36
CA LYS A 353 -19.05 -1.50 -24.50
C LYS A 353 -18.80 -2.83 -25.21
N ILE A 354 -17.54 -3.10 -25.52
CA ILE A 354 -17.11 -4.25 -26.31
C ILE A 354 -16.40 -5.25 -25.40
N SER A 355 -16.81 -6.51 -25.42
CA SER A 355 -16.06 -7.57 -24.74
C SER A 355 -14.73 -7.83 -25.45
N LEU A 356 -13.68 -7.96 -24.65
CA LEU A 356 -12.35 -8.30 -25.12
C LEU A 356 -11.98 -9.76 -24.80
N THR A 357 -12.91 -10.58 -24.30
CA THR A 357 -12.68 -12.02 -24.09
C THR A 357 -12.69 -12.81 -25.40
N GLY A 358 -12.14 -14.02 -25.39
CA GLY A 358 -12.15 -14.97 -26.50
C GLY A 358 -10.86 -14.96 -27.31
N GLU A 359 -10.98 -15.09 -28.62
CA GLU A 359 -9.83 -15.27 -29.51
C GLU A 359 -8.99 -14.01 -29.68
N TRP A 360 -7.69 -14.17 -29.49
CA TRP A 360 -6.61 -13.20 -29.68
C TRP A 360 -5.49 -13.85 -30.49
N LYS A 361 -4.54 -13.05 -30.95
CA LYS A 361 -3.28 -13.54 -31.52
C LYS A 361 -2.13 -13.27 -30.56
N MET A 362 -1.08 -14.08 -30.64
CA MET A 362 0.11 -13.99 -29.80
C MET A 362 1.39 -14.17 -30.62
N VAL A 363 2.45 -13.46 -30.24
CA VAL A 363 3.82 -13.64 -30.74
C VAL A 363 4.80 -13.55 -29.56
N LYS A 364 5.73 -14.51 -29.44
CA LYS A 364 6.87 -14.39 -28.51
C LYS A 364 7.87 -13.38 -29.10
N GLY A 365 8.12 -12.29 -28.37
CA GLY A 365 9.08 -11.24 -28.72
C GLY A 365 10.47 -11.57 -28.22
N VAL A 366 11.23 -10.54 -27.81
CA VAL A 366 12.58 -10.70 -27.24
C VAL A 366 12.56 -11.70 -26.08
N HIS A 367 13.47 -12.67 -26.14
CA HIS A 367 13.71 -13.65 -25.09
C HIS A 367 14.86 -13.19 -24.19
N SER A 368 14.79 -13.53 -22.91
CA SER A 368 15.93 -13.46 -22.00
C SER A 368 16.23 -14.84 -21.43
N ASP A 369 17.50 -15.21 -21.46
CA ASP A 369 18.01 -16.46 -20.87
C ASP A 369 17.94 -16.45 -19.34
N THR A 370 17.69 -15.29 -18.72
CA THR A 370 17.60 -15.14 -17.27
C THR A 370 16.28 -14.47 -16.87
N SER A 371 15.71 -14.90 -15.75
CA SER A 371 14.64 -14.15 -15.08
C SER A 371 15.14 -12.78 -14.61
N VAL A 372 14.20 -11.89 -14.29
CA VAL A 372 14.55 -10.64 -13.61
C VAL A 372 15.37 -10.98 -12.36
N PRO A 373 16.46 -10.25 -12.07
CA PRO A 373 17.23 -10.48 -10.86
C PRO A 373 16.34 -10.42 -9.60
N VAL A 374 16.31 -11.52 -8.84
CA VAL A 374 15.56 -11.59 -7.59
C VAL A 374 16.38 -10.94 -6.49
N PHE A 375 15.87 -9.84 -5.96
CA PHE A 375 16.48 -9.11 -4.86
C PHE A 375 15.43 -8.83 -3.80
N LYS A 376 15.85 -8.80 -2.53
CA LYS A 376 14.96 -8.43 -1.43
C LYS A 376 14.52 -6.99 -1.55
N MET A 377 13.30 -6.73 -1.13
CA MET A 377 12.80 -5.39 -0.86
C MET A 377 13.20 -4.93 0.54
N GLY A 378 13.25 -3.60 0.75
CA GLY A 378 13.65 -3.04 2.04
C GLY A 378 12.75 -3.56 3.16
N GLN A 379 11.45 -3.62 2.89
CA GLN A 379 10.43 -4.16 3.79
C GLN A 379 10.49 -5.66 4.03
N GLU A 380 11.31 -6.42 3.30
CA GLU A 380 11.54 -7.86 3.54
C GLU A 380 12.76 -8.11 4.44
N VAL A 381 13.54 -7.05 4.72
CA VAL A 381 14.62 -7.12 5.71
C VAL A 381 13.98 -7.07 7.10
N PRO A 382 14.22 -8.07 7.98
CA PRO A 382 13.70 -8.06 9.34
C PRO A 382 14.06 -6.78 10.10
N THR A 383 13.20 -6.33 11.01
CA THR A 383 13.34 -5.09 11.80
C THR A 383 13.28 -3.77 10.99
N SER A 384 13.33 -3.79 9.66
CA SER A 384 13.42 -2.57 8.84
C SER A 384 12.25 -1.60 9.03
N LEU A 385 11.01 -2.09 9.07
CA LEU A 385 9.81 -1.27 9.24
C LEU A 385 9.59 -0.88 10.70
N PHE A 386 10.02 -1.72 11.63
CA PHE A 386 10.09 -1.31 13.03
C PHE A 386 10.97 -0.06 13.19
N LYS A 387 12.19 -0.09 12.67
CA LYS A 387 13.14 1.04 12.75
C LYS A 387 12.63 2.30 12.02
N THR A 388 11.93 2.13 10.90
CA THR A 388 11.63 3.24 9.98
C THR A 388 10.20 3.76 10.04
N SER A 389 9.27 2.97 10.59
CA SER A 389 7.85 3.31 10.64
C SER A 389 7.27 3.32 12.06
N VAL A 390 7.76 2.45 12.95
CA VAL A 390 7.20 2.28 14.30
C VAL A 390 7.98 3.10 15.34
N ARG A 391 9.29 2.87 15.42
CA ARG A 391 10.20 3.52 16.39
C ARG A 391 10.21 5.05 16.30
N PRO A 392 10.15 5.68 15.12
CA PRO A 392 10.12 7.15 15.02
C PRO A 392 8.85 7.77 15.61
N LEU A 393 7.79 6.99 15.81
CA LEU A 393 6.53 7.42 16.42
C LEU A 393 6.47 7.15 17.94
N LYS A 394 7.55 6.69 18.59
CA LYS A 394 7.53 6.23 19.99
C LYS A 394 6.92 7.21 21.00
N ASP A 395 7.02 8.51 20.74
CA ASP A 395 6.48 9.57 21.60
C ASP A 395 5.12 10.09 21.13
N PHE A 396 4.61 9.62 19.99
CA PHE A 396 3.29 9.97 19.47
C PHE A 396 2.20 9.16 20.16
N THR A 397 1.01 9.75 20.33
CA THR A 397 -0.08 9.16 21.11
C THR A 397 -1.18 8.65 20.19
N PHE A 398 -1.58 7.38 20.37
CA PHE A 398 -2.65 6.75 19.58
C PHE A 398 -3.87 6.37 20.43
N SER A 399 -5.02 6.24 19.78
CA SER A 399 -6.23 5.57 20.27
C SER A 399 -6.11 4.04 20.19
N GLY A 400 -5.51 3.52 19.11
CA GLY A 400 -5.38 2.08 18.87
C GLY A 400 -4.61 1.75 17.60
N ILE A 401 -4.45 0.45 17.34
CA ILE A 401 -3.75 -0.10 16.18
C ILE A 401 -4.74 -0.89 15.32
N TRP A 402 -4.70 -0.67 14.00
CA TRP A 402 -5.35 -1.53 13.02
C TRP A 402 -4.28 -2.27 12.23
N TRP A 403 -4.38 -3.60 12.20
CA TRP A 403 -3.38 -4.48 11.62
C TRP A 403 -3.98 -5.36 10.53
N TYR A 404 -3.43 -5.30 9.32
CA TYR A 404 -3.81 -6.19 8.23
C TYR A 404 -2.56 -6.62 7.46
N GLN A 405 -2.09 -7.82 7.80
CA GLN A 405 -0.92 -8.46 7.22
C GLN A 405 -0.94 -9.95 7.44
N GLY A 406 -0.30 -10.70 6.54
CA GLY A 406 0.07 -12.09 6.73
C GLY A 406 0.40 -12.79 5.42
N GLU A 407 0.06 -12.20 4.28
CA GLU A 407 0.19 -12.82 2.96
C GLU A 407 1.67 -13.09 2.64
N ALA A 408 2.59 -12.18 2.98
CA ALA A 408 4.02 -12.42 2.78
C ALA A 408 4.62 -13.48 3.72
N ASN A 409 3.89 -13.89 4.77
CA ASN A 409 4.29 -14.99 5.66
C ASN A 409 3.69 -16.33 5.24
N SER A 410 2.88 -16.41 4.17
CA SER A 410 2.25 -17.68 3.75
C SER A 410 3.26 -18.73 3.27
N ASP A 411 4.45 -18.32 2.84
CA ASP A 411 5.52 -19.25 2.45
C ASP A 411 6.27 -19.82 3.66
N ALA A 412 6.19 -19.14 4.81
CA ALA A 412 6.82 -19.54 6.07
C ALA A 412 5.91 -19.21 7.28
N PRO A 413 4.76 -19.90 7.43
CA PRO A 413 3.70 -19.51 8.37
C PRO A 413 4.01 -19.82 9.84
N SER A 414 5.14 -20.49 10.10
CA SER A 414 5.50 -20.98 11.42
C SER A 414 5.59 -19.86 12.44
N ARG A 415 4.87 -20.05 13.56
CA ARG A 415 4.84 -19.17 14.74
C ARG A 415 4.42 -17.73 14.42
N TYR A 416 3.64 -17.50 13.37
CA TYR A 416 3.12 -16.19 13.02
C TYR A 416 2.36 -15.53 14.17
N GLY A 417 1.41 -16.25 14.79
CA GLY A 417 0.61 -15.74 15.91
C GLY A 417 1.46 -15.39 17.13
N GLU A 418 2.50 -16.18 17.42
CA GLU A 418 3.43 -15.88 18.51
C GLU A 418 4.27 -14.63 18.24
N LYS A 419 4.79 -14.48 17.00
CA LYS A 419 5.52 -13.28 16.56
C LYS A 419 4.64 -12.04 16.65
N PHE A 420 3.41 -12.13 16.16
CA PHE A 420 2.43 -11.05 16.24
C PHE A 420 2.14 -10.63 17.69
N ARG A 421 1.90 -11.60 18.59
CA ARG A 421 1.68 -11.34 20.02
C ARG A 421 2.88 -10.60 20.64
N ALA A 422 4.09 -11.10 20.42
CA ALA A 422 5.32 -10.50 20.95
C ALA A 422 5.54 -9.07 20.40
N MET A 423 5.31 -8.88 19.10
CA MET A 423 5.39 -7.57 18.44
C MET A 423 4.43 -6.54 19.06
N ILE A 424 3.14 -6.90 19.21
CA ILE A 424 2.13 -5.99 19.78
C ILE A 424 2.46 -5.66 21.24
N GLN A 425 2.91 -6.63 22.03
CA GLN A 425 3.32 -6.37 23.41
C GLN A 425 4.49 -5.37 23.45
N PHE A 426 5.51 -5.59 22.63
CA PHE A 426 6.64 -4.68 22.53
C PHE A 426 6.21 -3.26 22.12
N TRP A 427 5.30 -3.13 21.15
CA TRP A 427 4.81 -1.82 20.73
C TRP A 427 4.06 -1.09 21.85
N ARG A 428 3.24 -1.80 22.63
CA ARG A 428 2.57 -1.22 23.81
C ARG A 428 3.57 -0.69 24.84
N ASP A 429 4.66 -1.42 25.06
CA ASP A 429 5.73 -1.01 25.97
C ASP A 429 6.52 0.18 25.41
N LEU A 430 6.83 0.17 24.11
CA LEU A 430 7.50 1.26 23.39
C LEU A 430 6.71 2.57 23.48
N TYR A 431 5.41 2.53 23.19
CA TYR A 431 4.53 3.70 23.23
C TYR A 431 4.10 4.06 24.66
N GLN A 432 4.30 3.16 25.63
CA GLN A 432 3.77 3.28 27.00
C GLN A 432 2.24 3.44 27.01
N GLN A 433 1.58 2.70 26.13
CA GLN A 433 0.13 2.75 25.93
C GLN A 433 -0.44 1.33 25.86
N ASN A 434 -1.49 1.07 26.65
CA ASN A 434 -2.33 -0.12 26.46
C ASN A 434 -3.22 0.10 25.22
N LEU A 435 -2.64 -0.04 24.02
CA LEU A 435 -3.32 0.18 22.75
C LEU A 435 -4.22 -1.02 22.42
N PRO A 436 -5.54 -0.84 22.27
CA PRO A 436 -6.39 -1.87 21.69
C PRO A 436 -6.03 -2.11 20.23
N VAL A 437 -6.18 -3.34 19.77
CA VAL A 437 -5.78 -3.78 18.42
C VAL A 437 -6.95 -4.42 17.69
N ILE A 438 -7.19 -4.00 16.45
CA ILE A 438 -8.07 -4.71 15.52
C ILE A 438 -7.20 -5.39 14.48
N VAL A 439 -7.32 -6.72 14.40
CA VAL A 439 -6.62 -7.56 13.41
C VAL A 439 -7.60 -7.94 12.32
N VAL A 440 -7.15 -7.87 11.06
CA VAL A 440 -7.92 -8.39 9.94
C VAL A 440 -7.40 -9.77 9.54
N GLU A 441 -8.27 -10.77 9.61
CA GLU A 441 -8.02 -12.08 9.00
C GLU A 441 -8.09 -11.96 7.48
N MET A 442 -7.07 -12.48 6.79
CA MET A 442 -6.91 -12.35 5.33
C MET A 442 -8.07 -12.94 4.53
N CYS A 443 -8.30 -12.37 3.34
CA CYS A 443 -9.25 -12.91 2.36
C CYS A 443 -8.83 -14.30 1.88
N ASP A 444 -9.75 -15.06 1.29
CA ASP A 444 -9.36 -16.22 0.49
C ASP A 444 -8.66 -15.78 -0.80
N TYR A 445 -7.66 -16.55 -1.22
CA TYR A 445 -6.87 -16.32 -2.44
C TYR A 445 -6.36 -17.65 -2.99
N THR A 446 -6.38 -17.76 -4.32
CA THR A 446 -5.82 -18.83 -5.13
C THR A 446 -4.85 -18.19 -6.10
N ASP A 447 -3.60 -18.67 -6.16
CA ASP A 447 -2.63 -18.10 -7.09
C ASP A 447 -3.01 -18.49 -8.52
N PRO A 448 -3.18 -17.53 -9.44
CA PRO A 448 -3.58 -17.81 -10.82
C PRO A 448 -2.54 -18.58 -11.63
N VAL A 449 -1.27 -18.63 -11.20
CA VAL A 449 -0.21 -19.41 -11.85
C VAL A 449 -0.29 -20.88 -11.43
N THR A 450 -0.39 -21.14 -10.13
CA THR A 450 -0.43 -22.52 -9.61
C THR A 450 -1.83 -23.15 -9.73
N GLY A 451 -2.87 -22.33 -9.65
CA GLY A 451 -4.27 -22.77 -9.51
C GLY A 451 -4.61 -23.25 -8.09
N GLU A 452 -3.73 -22.98 -7.12
CA GLU A 452 -3.85 -23.45 -5.73
C GLU A 452 -3.68 -22.28 -4.76
N GLN A 453 -4.28 -22.42 -3.57
CA GLN A 453 -4.01 -21.51 -2.47
C GLN A 453 -2.57 -21.71 -1.97
N PRO A 454 -1.82 -20.63 -1.64
CA PRO A 454 -0.49 -20.77 -1.05
C PRO A 454 -0.50 -21.67 0.19
N ALA A 455 0.48 -22.56 0.32
CA ALA A 455 0.43 -23.66 1.29
C ALA A 455 0.22 -23.22 2.75
N GLY A 456 0.81 -22.09 3.17
CA GLY A 456 0.63 -21.55 4.52
C GLY A 456 -0.56 -20.60 4.70
N TRP A 457 -1.34 -20.30 3.66
CA TRP A 457 -2.41 -19.30 3.71
C TRP A 457 -3.46 -19.61 4.79
N ALA A 458 -4.00 -20.83 4.79
CA ALA A 458 -4.98 -21.28 5.77
C ALA A 458 -4.40 -21.31 7.20
N SER A 459 -3.11 -21.61 7.34
CA SER A 459 -2.41 -21.59 8.63
C SER A 459 -2.25 -20.17 9.18
N ILE A 460 -1.99 -19.18 8.32
CA ILE A 460 -1.96 -17.76 8.71
C ILE A 460 -3.37 -17.30 9.12
N GLN A 461 -4.40 -17.61 8.33
CA GLN A 461 -5.79 -17.25 8.68
C GLN A 461 -6.19 -17.83 10.05
N GLU A 462 -5.83 -19.08 10.35
CA GLU A 462 -6.12 -19.67 11.68
C GLU A 462 -5.40 -18.91 12.80
N GLN A 463 -4.11 -18.64 12.66
CA GLN A 463 -3.34 -17.88 13.66
C GLN A 463 -3.85 -16.44 13.83
N GLN A 464 -4.42 -15.83 12.79
CA GLN A 464 -5.09 -14.53 12.87
C GLN A 464 -6.43 -14.62 13.62
N ARG A 465 -7.23 -15.67 13.39
CA ARG A 465 -8.48 -15.92 14.13
C ARG A 465 -8.24 -16.12 15.62
N GLU A 466 -7.15 -16.81 15.97
CA GLU A 466 -6.79 -17.07 17.37
C GLU A 466 -6.24 -15.82 18.10
N ALA A 467 -5.90 -14.75 17.36
CA ALA A 467 -5.26 -13.56 17.94
C ALA A 467 -6.06 -12.88 19.06
N GLU A 468 -7.39 -12.92 19.03
CA GLU A 468 -8.24 -12.36 20.10
C GLU A 468 -8.17 -13.16 21.41
N ASN A 469 -7.87 -14.46 21.36
CA ASN A 469 -7.66 -15.29 22.55
C ASN A 469 -6.28 -15.05 23.16
N ASP A 470 -5.34 -14.68 22.30
CA ASP A 470 -3.90 -14.69 22.57
C ASP A 470 -3.32 -13.32 22.89
N VAL A 471 -4.02 -12.25 22.48
CA VAL A 471 -3.60 -10.86 22.67
C VAL A 471 -4.70 -10.15 23.44
N LYS A 472 -4.35 -9.62 24.62
CA LYS A 472 -5.29 -8.80 25.42
C LYS A 472 -5.73 -7.56 24.64
N ASP A 473 -6.98 -7.13 24.81
CA ASP A 473 -7.57 -5.95 24.16
C ASP A 473 -7.42 -6.01 22.63
N CYS A 474 -7.63 -7.21 22.07
CA CYS A 474 -7.57 -7.50 20.65
C CYS A 474 -8.93 -7.99 20.17
N ALA A 475 -9.30 -7.64 18.94
CA ALA A 475 -10.44 -8.20 18.26
C ALA A 475 -10.09 -8.52 16.81
N VAL A 476 -10.71 -9.56 16.28
CA VAL A 476 -10.47 -10.02 14.90
C VAL A 476 -11.67 -9.71 14.02
N VAL A 477 -11.40 -9.25 12.80
CA VAL A 477 -12.41 -9.03 11.75
C VAL A 477 -12.02 -9.84 10.52
N SER A 478 -12.97 -10.62 10.00
CA SER A 478 -12.71 -11.44 8.82
C SER A 478 -12.88 -10.66 7.52
N ALA A 479 -11.87 -10.75 6.64
CA ALA A 479 -11.98 -10.40 5.22
C ALA A 479 -12.11 -11.64 4.31
N LYS A 480 -12.21 -12.85 4.88
CA LYS A 480 -12.17 -14.15 4.20
C LYS A 480 -13.08 -14.21 2.96
N ASP A 481 -14.30 -13.70 3.09
CA ASP A 481 -15.39 -13.73 2.09
C ASP A 481 -15.50 -12.48 1.19
N LEU A 482 -14.52 -11.57 1.26
CA LEU A 482 -14.61 -10.26 0.60
C LEU A 482 -13.87 -10.18 -0.74
N GLY A 483 -13.05 -11.19 -1.08
CA GLY A 483 -12.27 -11.25 -2.33
C GLY A 483 -12.87 -12.14 -3.40
N ALA A 484 -12.55 -11.85 -4.66
CA ALA A 484 -12.66 -12.84 -5.73
C ALA A 484 -11.52 -13.85 -5.60
N PRO A 485 -11.70 -15.14 -5.98
CA PRO A 485 -10.73 -16.20 -5.69
C PRO A 485 -9.31 -15.93 -6.21
N LEU A 486 -9.17 -15.28 -7.37
CA LEU A 486 -7.88 -14.99 -8.01
C LEU A 486 -7.34 -13.58 -7.70
N GLU A 487 -8.02 -12.82 -6.85
CA GLU A 487 -7.67 -11.44 -6.51
C GLU A 487 -7.05 -11.37 -5.11
N LEU A 488 -5.75 -11.04 -5.04
CA LEU A 488 -5.02 -10.90 -3.77
C LEU A 488 -5.54 -9.72 -2.92
N HIS A 489 -6.11 -8.70 -3.59
CA HIS A 489 -6.53 -7.43 -2.99
C HIS A 489 -8.05 -7.25 -3.12
N PRO A 490 -8.86 -7.72 -2.16
CA PRO A 490 -10.32 -7.69 -2.25
C PRO A 490 -10.87 -6.28 -2.48
N GLN A 491 -11.72 -6.12 -3.51
CA GLN A 491 -12.38 -4.83 -3.82
C GLN A 491 -13.38 -4.37 -2.76
N ARG A 492 -14.04 -5.30 -2.03
CA ARG A 492 -15.15 -5.02 -1.09
C ARG A 492 -14.68 -4.45 0.25
N LYS A 493 -13.81 -3.43 0.23
CA LYS A 493 -13.23 -2.78 1.41
C LYS A 493 -14.24 -1.93 2.19
N SER A 494 -15.32 -1.44 1.57
CA SER A 494 -16.38 -0.72 2.30
C SER A 494 -17.07 -1.64 3.31
N GLU A 495 -17.29 -2.90 2.93
CA GLU A 495 -17.87 -3.90 3.83
C GLU A 495 -16.90 -4.28 4.95
N LEU A 496 -15.61 -4.45 4.64
CA LEU A 496 -14.57 -4.65 5.65
C LEU A 496 -14.55 -3.48 6.65
N GLY A 497 -14.58 -2.24 6.16
CA GLY A 497 -14.61 -1.04 6.98
C GLY A 497 -15.84 -0.99 7.89
N ALA A 498 -17.01 -1.43 7.42
CA ALA A 498 -18.20 -1.54 8.25
C ALA A 498 -18.01 -2.55 9.40
N ARG A 499 -17.47 -3.75 9.11
CA ARG A 499 -17.17 -4.77 10.14
C ARG A 499 -16.15 -4.26 11.17
N MET A 500 -15.10 -3.60 10.70
CA MET A 500 -14.09 -2.98 11.58
C MET A 500 -14.68 -1.89 12.47
N ALA A 501 -15.57 -1.04 11.94
CA ALA A 501 -16.19 0.02 12.72
C ALA A 501 -17.13 -0.51 13.81
N GLU A 502 -17.81 -1.64 13.59
CA GLU A 502 -18.64 -2.28 14.62
C GLU A 502 -17.82 -2.80 15.80
N VAL A 503 -16.65 -3.36 15.52
CA VAL A 503 -15.70 -3.82 16.54
C VAL A 503 -15.06 -2.61 17.24
N ALA A 504 -14.61 -1.62 16.48
CA ALA A 504 -14.06 -0.38 17.02
C ALA A 504 -15.04 0.34 17.96
N GLU A 505 -16.33 0.33 17.62
CA GLU A 505 -17.37 0.91 18.48
C GLU A 505 -17.45 0.25 19.86
N LYS A 506 -17.16 -1.05 19.98
CA LYS A 506 -17.17 -1.78 21.26
C LYS A 506 -15.86 -1.65 22.04
N MET A 507 -14.75 -1.42 21.33
CA MET A 507 -13.41 -1.39 21.93
C MET A 507 -12.98 0.01 22.37
N PHE A 508 -13.37 1.05 21.64
CA PHE A 508 -12.88 2.42 21.84
C PHE A 508 -13.92 3.40 22.40
N TYR A 509 -15.21 3.05 22.37
CA TYR A 509 -16.33 3.90 22.75
C TYR A 509 -17.33 3.16 23.64
#